data_AF-A0A506PDF6-F1
#
_entry.id   AF-A0A506PDF6-F1
#
_cell.length_a   1.000
_cell.length_b   1.000
_cell.length_c   1.000
_cell.angle_alpha   90.00
_cell.angle_beta   90.00
_cell.angle_gamma   90.00
#
_symmetry.space_group_name_H-M   'P 1'
#
loop_
_entity.id
_entity.type
_entity.pdbx_description
1 polymer ?
#
loop_
_entity_poly.entity_id
_entity_poly.type
_entity_poly.pdbx_seq_one_letter_code
_entity_poly.pdbx_strand_id
1 'polypeptide(L)'
;MVEVIKVSRSLSSIVVLLLLLSCSASKLNENKKRTISIIFGSVYENEKLTLSVNDSVYYSDRDIKTNSLGTDPKNYIEIESDKVHLKGYFMAKIDPEFDKDYTRKLEIDTILYRKKGRLISIGANYHKYYINQQNKKFKVE
;
A
#
# COMPACT_ATOMS: atom_id res chain seq x y z
N MET A 1 44.30 -1.64 54.27
CA MET A 1 42.95 -1.15 54.62
C MET A 1 42.13 -1.21 53.34
N VAL A 2 41.17 -2.13 53.24
CA VAL A 2 40.36 -2.33 52.01
C VAL A 2 38.93 -1.92 52.34
N GLU A 3 38.45 -0.86 51.70
CA GLU A 3 37.05 -0.44 51.80
C GLU A 3 36.17 -1.39 50.99
N VAL A 4 35.27 -2.08 51.69
CA VAL A 4 34.23 -2.89 51.07
C VAL A 4 33.02 -1.99 50.83
N ILE A 5 32.82 -1.60 49.57
CA ILE A 5 31.63 -0.85 49.15
C ILE A 5 30.41 -1.75 49.31
N LYS A 6 29.54 -1.39 50.26
CA LYS A 6 28.30 -2.09 50.55
C LYS A 6 27.25 -1.68 49.51
N VAL A 7 27.13 -2.47 48.44
CA VAL A 7 26.10 -2.23 47.41
C VAL A 7 24.71 -2.51 47.99
N SER A 8 23.90 -1.46 48.09
CA SER A 8 22.51 -1.48 48.54
C SER A 8 21.66 -2.46 47.70
N ARG A 9 20.94 -3.36 48.37
CA ARG A 9 19.97 -4.31 47.77
C ARG A 9 18.85 -3.63 46.96
N SER A 10 18.66 -2.31 47.08
CA SER A 10 17.62 -1.57 46.34
C SER A 10 17.92 -1.35 44.86
N LEU A 11 19.21 -1.31 44.46
CA LEU A 11 19.61 -1.09 43.07
C LEU A 11 19.36 -2.33 42.19
N SER A 12 19.52 -3.53 42.74
CA SER A 12 19.29 -4.78 41.99
C SER A 12 17.84 -4.97 41.56
N SER A 13 16.87 -4.56 42.40
CA SER A 13 15.44 -4.70 42.09
C SER A 13 14.98 -3.76 40.97
N ILE A 14 15.60 -2.56 40.85
CA ILE A 14 15.29 -1.58 39.80
C ILE A 14 15.75 -2.10 38.43
N VAL A 15 16.91 -2.75 38.37
CA VAL A 15 17.45 -3.31 37.11
C VAL A 15 16.57 -4.44 36.57
N VAL A 16 16.04 -5.30 37.45
CA VAL A 16 15.12 -6.39 37.05
C VAL A 16 13.78 -5.83 36.53
N LEU A 17 13.26 -4.76 37.14
CA LEU A 17 12.02 -4.11 36.68
C LEU A 17 12.17 -3.47 35.29
N LEU A 18 13.33 -2.86 35.01
CA LEU A 18 13.65 -2.27 33.70
C LEU A 18 13.81 -3.33 32.59
N LEU A 19 14.36 -4.50 32.93
CA LEU A 19 14.46 -5.65 32.01
C LEU A 19 13.09 -6.27 31.68
N LEU A 20 12.15 -6.28 32.63
CA LEU A 20 10.79 -6.77 32.39
C LEU A 20 9.96 -5.81 31.53
N LEU A 21 10.14 -4.50 31.69
CA LEU A 21 9.46 -3.48 30.87
C LEU A 21 9.91 -3.50 29.40
N SER A 22 11.18 -3.84 29.14
CA SER A 22 11.73 -3.93 27.78
C SER A 22 11.23 -5.15 27.00
N CYS A 23 10.70 -6.17 27.68
CA CYS A 23 10.09 -7.33 27.04
C CYS A 23 8.64 -7.08 26.57
N SER A 24 7.90 -6.19 27.24
CA SER A 24 6.51 -5.86 26.89
C SER A 24 6.38 -4.81 25.77
N ALA A 25 7.42 -4.00 25.53
CA ALA A 25 7.40 -2.97 24.49
C ALA A 25 7.38 -3.53 23.06
N SER A 26 7.85 -4.76 22.85
CA SER A 26 7.90 -5.41 21.53
C SER A 26 6.52 -5.88 21.03
N LYS A 27 5.56 -6.10 21.93
CA LYS A 27 4.18 -6.53 21.58
C LYS A 27 3.24 -5.38 21.20
N LEU A 28 3.65 -4.12 21.37
CA LEU A 28 2.77 -2.97 21.07
C LEU A 28 2.59 -2.71 19.56
N ASN A 29 3.40 -3.32 18.69
CA ASN A 29 3.38 -3.05 17.25
C ASN A 29 2.45 -3.99 16.45
N GLU A 30 1.92 -5.06 17.06
CA GLU A 30 1.06 -6.04 16.37
C GLU A 30 -0.37 -5.54 16.14
N ASN A 31 -0.81 -4.52 16.89
CA ASN A 31 -2.16 -3.94 16.79
C ASN A 31 -2.27 -2.75 15.82
N LYS A 32 -1.24 -2.46 15.01
CA LYS A 32 -1.44 -1.55 13.88
C LYS A 32 -2.37 -2.23 12.89
N LYS A 33 -3.61 -1.75 12.83
CA LYS A 33 -4.65 -2.09 11.83
C LYS A 33 -3.98 -2.47 10.51
N ARG A 34 -4.28 -3.67 10.04
CA ARG A 34 -3.61 -4.29 8.89
C ARG A 34 -4.16 -3.64 7.62
N THR A 35 -3.63 -2.47 7.29
CA THR A 35 -4.07 -1.69 6.12
C THR A 35 -3.24 -2.04 4.89
N ILE A 36 -3.94 -2.28 3.77
CA ILE A 36 -3.41 -2.30 2.41
C ILE A 36 -3.76 -0.95 1.77
N SER A 37 -2.75 -0.24 1.27
CA SER A 37 -2.90 0.95 0.44
C SER A 37 -2.74 0.53 -1.02
N ILE A 38 -3.63 0.94 -1.91
CA ILE A 38 -3.57 0.63 -3.35
C ILE A 38 -3.48 1.94 -4.12
N ILE A 39 -2.50 2.06 -5.02
CA ILE A 39 -2.35 3.22 -5.92
C ILE A 39 -2.42 2.77 -7.37
N PHE A 40 -2.83 3.68 -8.24
CA PHE A 40 -3.00 3.43 -9.66
C PHE A 40 -2.10 4.35 -10.49
N GLY A 41 -1.68 3.83 -11.64
CA GLY A 41 -0.91 4.57 -12.63
C GLY A 41 -1.27 4.15 -14.05
N SER A 42 -1.06 5.04 -15.01
CA SER A 42 -1.16 4.76 -16.43
C SER A 42 -0.07 5.52 -17.20
N VAL A 43 0.29 5.00 -18.37
CA VAL A 43 1.10 5.70 -19.37
C VAL A 43 0.27 6.65 -20.26
N TYR A 44 -1.07 6.56 -20.22
CA TYR A 44 -1.98 7.42 -20.97
C TYR A 44 -2.61 8.47 -20.07
N GLU A 45 -2.67 9.72 -20.54
CA GLU A 45 -3.27 10.84 -19.80
C GLU A 45 -4.80 10.78 -19.73
N ASN A 46 -5.44 10.05 -20.63
CA ASN A 46 -6.89 9.92 -20.75
C ASN A 46 -7.43 8.56 -20.25
N GLU A 47 -6.65 7.82 -19.45
CA GLU A 47 -7.06 6.53 -18.94
C GLU A 47 -8.10 6.67 -17.84
N LYS A 48 -9.20 5.92 -17.98
CA LYS A 48 -10.28 5.79 -16.99
C LYS A 48 -10.21 4.45 -16.29
N LEU A 49 -10.55 4.44 -15.01
CA LEU A 49 -10.58 3.26 -14.15
C LEU A 49 -11.99 3.02 -13.62
N THR A 50 -12.49 1.82 -13.87
CA THR A 50 -13.63 1.24 -13.16
C THR A 50 -13.11 0.11 -12.29
N LEU A 51 -13.41 0.16 -10.99
CA LEU A 51 -12.84 -0.76 -10.01
C LEU A 51 -13.81 -1.07 -8.89
N SER A 52 -13.90 -2.35 -8.58
CA SER A 52 -14.47 -2.89 -7.36
C SER A 52 -13.39 -3.58 -6.52
N VAL A 53 -13.51 -3.46 -5.20
CA VAL A 53 -12.66 -4.14 -4.24
C VAL A 53 -13.51 -4.87 -3.23
N ASN A 54 -13.30 -6.18 -3.05
CA ASN A 54 -14.11 -7.04 -2.20
C ASN A 54 -15.62 -6.83 -2.46
N ASP A 55 -16.00 -6.86 -3.74
CA ASP A 55 -17.37 -6.69 -4.26
C ASP A 55 -18.01 -5.30 -4.03
N SER A 56 -17.28 -4.36 -3.41
CA SER A 56 -17.71 -2.96 -3.29
C SER A 56 -17.17 -2.13 -4.45
N VAL A 57 -18.00 -1.32 -5.11
CA VAL A 57 -17.55 -0.41 -6.16
C VAL A 57 -16.83 0.78 -5.52
N TYR A 58 -15.57 0.98 -5.88
CA TYR A 58 -14.76 2.12 -5.42
C TYR A 58 -14.68 3.23 -6.47
N TYR A 59 -14.51 2.85 -7.74
CA TYR A 59 -14.44 3.79 -8.85
C TYR A 59 -15.35 3.35 -10.00
N SER A 60 -15.99 4.33 -10.62
CA SER A 60 -16.78 4.17 -11.84
C SER A 60 -16.30 5.21 -12.85
N ASP A 61 -15.62 4.75 -13.90
CA ASP A 61 -15.05 5.55 -14.99
C ASP A 61 -14.25 6.78 -14.53
N ARG A 62 -13.41 6.60 -13.51
CA ARG A 62 -12.61 7.68 -12.92
C ARG A 62 -11.33 7.92 -13.70
N ASP A 63 -11.02 9.17 -14.02
CA ASP A 63 -9.75 9.53 -14.65
C ASP A 63 -8.55 9.25 -13.73
N ILE A 64 -7.51 8.61 -14.27
CA ILE A 64 -6.22 8.43 -13.59
C ILE A 64 -5.34 9.64 -13.94
N LYS A 65 -4.98 10.45 -12.94
CA LYS A 65 -4.10 11.61 -13.14
C LYS A 65 -2.70 11.27 -12.64
N THR A 66 -1.85 10.75 -13.52
CA THR A 66 -0.48 10.43 -13.16
C THR A 66 0.40 11.68 -13.06
N ASN A 67 1.20 11.75 -11.99
CA ASN A 67 2.30 12.71 -11.88
C ASN A 67 3.51 12.26 -12.72
N SER A 68 4.61 13.01 -12.67
CA SER A 68 5.88 12.69 -13.35
C SER A 68 6.50 11.33 -12.96
N LEU A 69 6.00 10.69 -11.91
CA LEU A 69 6.43 9.34 -11.49
C LEU A 69 5.51 8.23 -12.02
N GLY A 70 4.54 8.56 -12.88
CA GLY A 70 3.60 7.60 -13.46
C GLY A 70 2.59 7.05 -12.46
N THR A 71 2.34 7.78 -11.36
CA THR A 71 1.41 7.37 -10.29
C THR A 71 0.44 8.50 -9.97
N ASP A 72 -0.78 8.17 -9.55
CA ASP A 72 -1.72 9.15 -9.02
C ASP A 72 -1.68 9.13 -7.48
N PRO A 73 -0.93 10.04 -6.84
CA PRO A 73 -0.77 10.05 -5.38
C PRO A 73 -2.05 10.49 -4.65
N LYS A 74 -3.00 11.13 -5.35
CA LYS A 74 -4.27 11.59 -4.78
C LYS A 74 -5.33 10.49 -4.83
N ASN A 75 -5.16 9.52 -5.73
CA ASN A 75 -6.07 8.39 -5.89
C ASN A 75 -5.43 7.12 -5.32
N TYR A 76 -5.51 7.01 -4.00
CA TYR A 76 -5.19 5.79 -3.27
C TYR A 76 -6.41 5.25 -2.54
N ILE A 77 -6.47 3.93 -2.37
CA ILE A 77 -7.50 3.23 -1.59
C ILE A 77 -6.82 2.63 -0.37
N GLU A 78 -7.35 2.87 0.83
CA GLU A 78 -6.93 2.17 2.04
C GLU A 78 -7.99 1.17 2.49
N ILE A 79 -7.57 -0.07 2.72
CA ILE A 79 -8.46 -1.18 3.09
C ILE A 79 -7.87 -1.88 4.30
N GLU A 80 -8.66 -1.98 5.37
CA GLU A 80 -8.31 -2.76 6.56
C GLU A 80 -8.55 -4.25 6.28
N SER A 81 -7.60 -4.90 5.61
CA SER A 81 -7.66 -6.33 5.29
C SER A 81 -6.27 -6.90 5.01
N ASP A 82 -6.12 -8.22 5.17
CA ASP A 82 -4.95 -8.98 4.71
C ASP A 82 -5.10 -9.51 3.27
N LYS A 83 -6.30 -9.41 2.70
CA LYS A 83 -6.65 -9.88 1.35
C LYS A 83 -7.59 -8.89 0.67
N VAL A 84 -7.34 -8.61 -0.60
CA VAL A 84 -8.22 -7.79 -1.44
C VAL A 84 -8.48 -8.50 -2.75
N HIS A 85 -9.75 -8.62 -3.14
CA HIS A 85 -10.16 -9.04 -4.46
C HIS A 85 -10.43 -7.79 -5.30
N LEU A 86 -9.65 -7.58 -6.34
CA LEU A 86 -9.80 -6.47 -7.27
C LEU A 86 -10.46 -6.97 -8.54
N LYS A 87 -11.55 -6.32 -8.96
CA LYS A 87 -12.17 -6.53 -10.28
C LYS A 87 -12.45 -5.20 -10.94
N GLY A 88 -12.13 -5.08 -12.22
CA GLY A 88 -12.34 -3.83 -12.92
C GLY A 88 -11.71 -3.80 -14.30
N TYR A 89 -11.60 -2.60 -14.85
CA TYR A 89 -10.87 -2.39 -16.10
C TYR A 89 -10.31 -0.98 -16.20
N PHE A 90 -9.18 -0.88 -16.90
CA PHE A 90 -8.62 0.37 -17.40
C PHE A 90 -9.10 0.57 -18.83
N MET A 91 -9.52 1.78 -19.16
CA MET A 91 -10.04 2.13 -20.49
C MET A 91 -9.39 3.42 -20.97
N ALA A 92 -8.79 3.37 -22.17
CA ALA A 92 -8.19 4.54 -22.79
C ALA A 92 -8.59 4.61 -24.27
N LYS A 93 -8.77 5.83 -24.77
CA LYS A 93 -8.82 6.06 -26.21
C LYS A 93 -7.40 6.18 -26.73
N ILE A 94 -7.02 5.28 -27.62
CA ILE A 94 -5.74 5.33 -28.32
C ILE A 94 -6.02 5.93 -29.69
N ASP A 95 -5.31 7.01 -30.00
CA ASP A 95 -5.23 7.56 -31.35
C ASP A 95 -3.89 7.09 -31.97
N PRO A 96 -3.89 6.03 -32.79
CA PRO A 96 -2.70 5.57 -33.46
C PRO A 96 -2.52 6.36 -34.77
N GLU A 97 -2.24 7.66 -34.73
CA GLU A 97 -1.81 8.48 -35.88
C GLU A 97 -2.70 8.46 -37.16
N PHE A 98 -3.89 7.83 -37.17
CA PHE A 98 -4.62 7.44 -38.39
C PHE A 98 -6.16 7.44 -38.23
N ASP A 99 -6.73 8.54 -37.71
CA ASP A 99 -8.16 8.89 -37.88
C ASP A 99 -9.19 7.88 -37.34
N LYS A 100 -8.79 6.98 -36.44
CA LYS A 100 -9.72 6.04 -35.77
C LYS A 100 -9.42 5.94 -34.29
N ASP A 101 -10.33 6.49 -33.49
CA ASP A 101 -10.40 6.27 -32.04
C ASP A 101 -10.57 4.77 -31.75
N TYR A 102 -9.50 4.08 -31.34
CA TYR A 102 -9.62 2.73 -30.79
C TYR A 102 -9.78 2.81 -29.28
N THR A 103 -10.82 2.18 -28.75
CA THR A 103 -10.98 2.04 -27.30
C THR A 103 -10.25 0.79 -26.85
N ARG A 104 -9.18 0.99 -26.08
CA ARG A 104 -8.50 -0.08 -25.38
C ARG A 104 -9.20 -0.36 -24.06
N LYS A 105 -9.34 -1.64 -23.72
CA LYS A 105 -9.81 -2.09 -22.41
C LYS A 105 -8.83 -3.13 -21.85
N LEU A 106 -8.28 -2.89 -20.66
CA LEU A 106 -7.55 -3.89 -19.89
C LEU A 106 -8.36 -4.32 -18.68
N GLU A 107 -8.79 -5.57 -18.65
CA GLU A 107 -9.51 -6.13 -17.52
C GLU A 107 -8.54 -6.62 -16.44
N ILE A 108 -8.95 -6.44 -15.18
CA ILE A 108 -8.26 -6.97 -14.01
C ILE A 108 -9.28 -7.75 -13.19
N ASP A 109 -8.96 -9.00 -12.86
CA ASP A 109 -9.65 -9.82 -11.88
C ASP A 109 -8.57 -10.59 -11.10
N THR A 110 -8.26 -10.14 -9.89
CA THR A 110 -7.14 -10.70 -9.13
C THR A 110 -7.32 -10.59 -7.63
N ILE A 111 -6.80 -11.57 -6.91
CA ILE A 111 -6.75 -11.59 -5.45
C ILE A 111 -5.33 -11.30 -5.00
N LEU A 112 -5.16 -10.22 -4.25
CA LEU A 112 -3.88 -9.82 -3.69
C LEU A 112 -3.86 -10.05 -2.18
N TYR A 113 -2.76 -10.64 -1.72
CA TYR A 113 -2.50 -10.86 -0.30
C TYR A 113 -1.48 -9.84 0.20
N ARG A 114 -1.68 -9.37 1.42
CA ARG A 114 -0.69 -8.55 2.10
C ARG A 114 0.57 -9.38 2.33
N LYS A 115 1.69 -8.97 1.73
CA LYS A 115 3.02 -9.54 2.03
C LYS A 115 3.78 -8.59 2.95
N LYS A 116 5.11 -8.53 2.80
CA LYS A 116 6.00 -7.63 3.57
C LYS A 116 5.65 -6.15 3.39
N GLY A 117 4.89 -5.80 2.35
CA GLY A 117 4.52 -4.44 2.00
C GLY A 117 3.07 -4.04 2.23
N ARG A 118 2.85 -2.76 2.57
CA ARG A 118 1.52 -2.17 2.76
C ARG A 118 0.98 -1.51 1.50
N LEU A 119 1.85 -1.12 0.58
CA LEU A 119 1.47 -0.42 -0.64
C LEU A 119 1.47 -1.38 -1.82
N ILE A 120 0.35 -1.45 -2.52
CA ILE A 120 0.19 -2.14 -3.80
C ILE A 120 0.09 -1.05 -4.87
N SER A 121 0.96 -1.09 -5.86
CA SER A 121 0.90 -0.23 -7.03
C SER A 121 0.44 -1.05 -8.23
N ILE A 122 -0.59 -0.55 -8.91
CA ILE A 122 -1.16 -1.17 -10.10
C ILE A 122 -1.04 -0.18 -11.24
N GLY A 123 -0.22 -0.52 -12.23
CA GLY A 123 -0.02 0.34 -13.39
C GLY A 123 -0.52 -0.30 -14.67
N ALA A 124 -1.21 0.48 -15.50
CA ALA A 124 -1.54 0.12 -16.87
C ALA A 124 -0.46 0.66 -17.83
N ASN A 125 0.10 -0.20 -18.68
CA ASN A 125 1.03 0.21 -19.74
C ASN A 125 0.30 0.19 -21.10
N TYR A 126 0.92 -0.16 -22.24
CA TYR A 126 0.25 -0.19 -23.57
C TYR A 126 -0.69 -1.39 -23.76
N HIS A 127 -0.26 -2.59 -23.35
CA HIS A 127 -1.03 -3.83 -23.63
C HIS A 127 -1.24 -4.73 -22.41
N LYS A 128 -0.69 -4.33 -21.27
CA LYS A 128 -0.76 -5.11 -20.03
C LYS A 128 -0.80 -4.19 -18.83
N TYR A 129 -1.32 -4.71 -17.73
CA TYR A 129 -1.14 -4.11 -16.41
C TYR A 129 -0.01 -4.82 -15.66
N TYR A 130 0.52 -4.16 -14.64
CA TYR A 130 1.52 -4.73 -13.73
C TYR A 130 1.12 -4.40 -12.29
N ILE A 131 1.51 -5.30 -11.37
CA ILE A 131 1.23 -5.16 -9.95
C ILE A 131 2.55 -5.26 -9.21
N ASN A 132 2.84 -4.28 -8.35
CA ASN A 132 4.04 -4.25 -7.53
C ASN A 132 3.67 -3.99 -6.06
N GLN A 133 4.34 -4.64 -5.11
CA GLN A 133 4.06 -4.47 -3.68
C GLN A 133 5.30 -3.95 -2.95
N GLN A 134 5.14 -2.83 -2.24
CA GLN A 134 6.22 -2.10 -1.58
C GLN A 134 5.98 -1.95 -0.07
N ASN A 135 7.08 -1.87 0.69
CA ASN A 135 7.06 -1.69 2.14
C ASN A 135 6.75 -0.25 2.58
N LYS A 136 6.98 0.74 1.72
CA LYS A 136 6.76 2.15 2.07
C LYS A 136 5.27 2.47 2.15
N LYS A 137 4.88 3.20 3.20
CA LYS A 137 3.62 3.95 3.21
C LYS A 137 3.79 5.15 2.28
N PHE A 138 2.76 5.51 1.54
CA PHE A 138 2.69 6.84 0.94
C PHE A 138 2.67 7.86 2.09
N LYS A 139 3.66 8.74 2.15
CA LYS A 139 3.57 9.98 2.92
C LYS A 139 3.23 11.04 1.90
N VAL A 140 2.02 11.59 1.98
CA VAL A 140 1.70 12.84 1.30
C VAL A 140 2.38 13.92 2.12
N GLU A 141 3.37 14.60 1.53
CA GLU A 141 3.92 15.85 2.06
C GLU A 141 2.97 17.01 1.76
#